data_AF-A0A5C8ENF6-F1
#
_entry.id   AF-A0A5C8ENF6-F1
#
_cell.length_a   1.000
_cell.length_b   1.000
_cell.length_c   1.000
_cell.angle_alpha   90.00
_cell.angle_beta   90.00
_cell.angle_gamma   90.00
#
_symmetry.space_group_name_H-M   'P 1'
#
loop_
_entity.id
_entity.type
_entity.pdbx_description
1 polymer ?
#
loop_
_entity_poly.entity_id
_entity_poly.type
_entity_poly.pdbx_seq_one_letter_code
_entity_poly.pdbx_strand_id
1 'polypeptide(L)' 'MSEKVYCKYCGKSASSVSSLTSNSCSKNTEGKYHVPYEGSEKSKYECKYCGRSASSISSLTANSCSKNPSGKYHVPL' A
#
# COMPACT_ATOMS: atom_id res chain seq x y z
N MET A 1 6.98 21.04 -0.45
CA MET A 1 6.91 19.64 0.02
C MET A 1 6.11 18.86 -1.01
N SER A 2 6.72 17.91 -1.72
CA SER A 2 5.98 17.09 -2.69
C SER A 2 5.20 16.03 -1.94
N GLU A 3 3.88 16.16 -1.87
CA GLU A 3 3.00 15.15 -1.27
C GLU A 3 3.03 13.89 -2.14
N LYS A 4 3.64 12.82 -1.62
CA LYS A 4 3.71 11.53 -2.31
C LYS A 4 2.51 10.70 -1.93
N VAL A 5 1.85 10.15 -2.94
CA VAL A 5 0.74 9.21 -2.76
C VAL A 5 1.27 7.80 -2.94
N TYR A 6 1.00 6.93 -1.98
CA TYR A 6 1.45 5.54 -2.01
C TYR A 6 0.28 4.60 -2.31
N CYS A 7 0.55 3.51 -3.03
CA CYS A 7 -0.43 2.45 -3.21
C CYS A 7 -0.50 1.56 -1.97
N LYS A 8 -1.70 1.35 -1.40
CA LYS A 8 -1.86 0.51 -0.21
C LYS A 8 -1.52 -0.98 -0.42
N TYR A 9 -1.59 -1.49 -1.66
CA TYR A 9 -1.33 -2.92 -1.94
C TYR A 9 0.12 -3.23 -2.36
N CYS A 10 0.79 -2.29 -3.02
CA CYS A 10 2.15 -2.54 -3.55
C CYS A 10 3.19 -1.53 -3.09
N GLY A 11 2.79 -0.48 -2.39
CA GLY A 11 3.67 0.57 -1.87
C GLY A 11 4.40 1.38 -2.94
N LYS A 12 3.96 1.31 -4.20
CA LYS A 12 4.43 2.21 -5.26
C LYS A 12 4.01 3.64 -4.92
N SER A 13 4.94 4.58 -5.04
CA SER A 13 4.67 6.01 -4.86
C SER A 13 4.44 6.71 -6.20
N ALA A 14 3.65 7.78 -6.17
CA ALA A 14 3.44 8.70 -7.27
C ALA A 14 3.31 10.13 -6.75
N SER A 15 3.48 11.10 -7.63
CA SER A 15 3.29 12.53 -7.35
C SER A 15 1.82 12.96 -7.22
N SER A 16 0.87 12.10 -7.63
CA SER A 16 -0.57 12.38 -7.55
C SER A 16 -1.39 11.09 -7.57
N VAL A 17 -2.61 11.14 -7.03
CA VAL A 17 -3.57 10.02 -7.06
C VAL A 17 -3.87 9.59 -8.50
N SER A 18 -4.06 10.56 -9.41
CA SER A 18 -4.36 10.31 -10.82
C SER A 18 -3.24 9.48 -11.48
N SER A 19 -1.99 9.89 -11.33
CA SER A 19 -0.84 9.17 -11.89
C SER A 19 -0.68 7.76 -11.32
N LEU A 20 -1.07 7.55 -10.05
CA LEU A 20 -1.04 6.24 -9.41
C LEU A 20 -2.15 5.33 -9.98
N THR A 21 -3.40 5.80 -9.93
CA THR A 21 -4.61 5.04 -10.29
C THR A 21 -4.73 4.76 -11.78
N SER A 22 -4.09 5.55 -12.64
CA SER A 22 -3.99 5.27 -14.08
C SER A 22 -3.24 3.97 -14.41
N ASN A 23 -2.43 3.45 -13.49
CA ASN A 23 -1.65 2.23 -13.70
C ASN A 23 -2.30 1.01 -13.02
N SER A 24 -2.09 -0.18 -13.61
CA SER A 24 -2.56 -1.44 -13.04
C SER A 24 -1.66 -1.93 -11.91
N CYS A 25 -2.26 -2.54 -10.88
CA CYS A 25 -1.56 -3.08 -9.73
C CYS A 25 -1.79 -4.59 -9.60
N SER A 26 -0.77 -5.39 -9.90
CA SER A 26 -0.86 -6.86 -9.78
C SER A 26 -1.02 -7.36 -8.34
N LYS A 27 -0.75 -6.51 -7.35
CA LYS A 27 -0.94 -6.83 -5.92
C LYS A 27 -2.31 -6.40 -5.40
N ASN A 28 -3.09 -5.65 -6.19
CA ASN A 28 -4.47 -5.35 -5.83
C ASN A 28 -5.31 -6.60 -6.10
N THR A 29 -5.85 -7.18 -5.03
CA THR A 29 -6.71 -8.37 -5.12
C THR A 29 -8.19 -8.02 -5.15
N GLU A 30 -8.54 -6.76 -4.89
CA GLU A 30 -9.92 -6.27 -4.94
C GLU A 30 -10.24 -5.60 -6.29
N GLY A 31 -9.23 -5.36 -7.13
CA GLY A 31 -9.41 -4.73 -8.44
C GLY A 31 -8.13 -4.69 -9.27
N LYS A 32 -8.21 -4.05 -10.45
CA LYS A 32 -7.10 -4.02 -11.43
C LYS A 32 -6.08 -2.90 -11.19
N TYR A 33 -6.50 -1.78 -10.59
CA TYR A 33 -5.72 -0.54 -10.54
C TYR A 33 -5.03 -0.32 -9.20
N HIS A 34 -4.03 0.56 -9.14
CA HIS A 34 -3.49 0.99 -7.86
C HIS A 34 -4.55 1.72 -7.04
N VAL A 35 -4.54 1.49 -5.73
CA VAL A 35 -5.44 2.18 -4.79
C VAL A 35 -4.59 3.03 -3.86
N PRO A 36 -4.83 4.35 -3.79
CA PRO A 36 -4.10 5.24 -2.91
C PRO A 36 -4.30 4.84 -1.45
N TYR A 37 -3.28 5.08 -0.64
CA TYR A 37 -3.37 5.03 0.81
C TYR A 37 -4.00 6.35 1.29
N GLU A 38 -5.15 6.23 1.95
CA GLU A 38 -5.94 7.38 2.43
C GLU A 38 -5.39 8.01 3.73
N GLY A 39 -4.32 7.44 4.31
CA GLY A 39 -3.68 8.01 5.48
C GLY A 39 -2.57 9.01 5.14
N SER A 40 -2.26 9.88 6.09
CA SER A 40 -1.12 10.79 5.99
C SER A 40 0.22 10.03 6.04
N GLU A 41 1.30 10.68 5.59
CA GLU A 41 2.63 10.11 5.68
C GLU A 41 3.03 9.93 7.17
N LYS A 42 3.28 8.69 7.58
CA LYS A 42 3.66 8.33 8.95
C LYS A 42 5.09 7.81 8.96
N SER A 43 5.78 7.99 10.10
CA SER A 43 7.10 7.38 10.31
C SER A 43 7.06 5.86 10.40
N LYS A 44 5.87 5.28 10.66
CA LYS A 44 5.65 3.84 10.79
C LYS A 44 4.27 3.49 10.25
N TYR A 45 4.23 2.42 9.45
CA TYR A 45 3.00 1.85 8.89
C TYR A 45 2.83 0.45 9.44
N GLU A 46 1.61 0.11 9.83
CA GLU A 46 1.28 -1.17 10.44
C GLU A 46 0.28 -1.91 9.58
N CYS A 47 0.43 -3.22 9.47
CA CYS A 47 -0.47 -4.05 8.70
C CYS A 47 -1.78 -4.24 9.46
N LYS A 48 -2.91 -3.87 8.84
CA LYS A 48 -4.27 -4.01 9.40
C LYS A 48 -4.59 -5.44 9.86
N TYR A 49 -4.01 -6.46 9.22
CA TYR A 49 -4.35 -7.86 9.47
C TYR A 49 -3.44 -8.59 10.48
N CYS A 50 -2.18 -8.17 10.61
CA CYS A 50 -1.21 -8.92 11.42
C CYS A 50 -0.38 -8.06 12.38
N GLY A 51 -0.60 -6.73 12.40
CA GLY A 51 0.14 -5.80 13.27
C GLY A 51 1.63 -5.62 12.91
N ARG A 52 2.11 -6.24 11.83
CA ARG A 52 3.52 -6.08 11.41
C ARG A 52 3.75 -4.65 10.98
N SER A 53 4.86 -4.07 11.41
CA SER A 53 5.14 -2.66 11.21
C SER A 53 6.41 -2.44 10.38
N ALA A 54 6.44 -1.37 9.60
CA ALA A 54 7.58 -0.98 8.78
C ALA A 54 7.68 0.54 8.64
N SER A 55 8.86 1.06 8.34
CA SER A 55 9.11 2.50 8.18
C SER A 55 8.50 3.09 6.91
N SER A 56 8.01 2.25 5.99
CA SER A 56 7.42 2.68 4.71
C SER A 56 6.43 1.65 4.19
N ILE A 57 5.40 2.10 3.45
CA ILE A 57 4.40 1.21 2.84
C ILE A 57 5.06 0.25 1.83
N SER A 58 6.07 0.71 1.08
CA SER A 58 6.83 -0.13 0.15
C SER A 58 7.49 -1.32 0.86
N SER A 59 8.14 -1.07 2.00
CA SER A 59 8.77 -2.12 2.81
C SER A 59 7.75 -3.07 3.45
N LEU A 60 6.59 -2.53 3.86
CA LEU A 60 5.49 -3.33 4.42
C LEU A 60 4.92 -4.29 3.36
N THR A 61 4.54 -3.74 2.20
CA THR A 61 3.90 -4.47 1.09
C THR A 61 4.87 -5.31 0.24
N ALA A 62 6.19 -5.19 0.46
CA ALA A 62 7.19 -6.04 -0.16
C ALA A 62 7.05 -7.51 0.26
N ASN A 63 6.62 -7.74 1.50
CA ASN A 63 6.48 -9.08 2.08
C ASN A 63 5.03 -9.60 2.01
N SER A 64 4.87 -10.91 2.05
CA SER A 64 3.57 -11.55 2.13
C SER A 64 2.99 -11.53 3.55
N CYS A 65 1.68 -11.38 3.66
CA CYS A 65 0.94 -11.45 4.92
C CYS A 65 0.06 -12.69 4.96
N SER A 66 0.41 -13.68 5.78
CA SER A 66 -0.39 -14.91 5.95
C SER A 66 -1.74 -14.70 6.63
N LYS A 67 -1.95 -13.53 7.25
CA LYS A 67 -3.20 -13.15 7.93
C LYS A 67 -4.11 -12.28 7.07
N ASN A 68 -3.70 -11.92 5.85
CA ASN A 68 -4.56 -11.19 4.93
C ASN A 68 -5.52 -12.21 4.27
N PRO A 69 -6.84 -12.15 4.53
CA PRO A 69 -7.80 -13.09 3.97
C PRO A 69 -8.10 -12.83 2.50
N SER A 70 -7.95 -11.57 2.06
CA SER A 70 -8.34 -11.14 0.71
C SER A 70 -7.15 -11.05 -0.25
N GLY A 71 -5.92 -11.31 0.21
CA GLY A 71 -4.74 -11.22 -0.64
C GLY A 71 -3.46 -11.72 0.01
N LYS A 72 -2.38 -11.76 -0.77
CA LYS A 72 -1.10 -12.34 -0.30
C LYS A 72 -0.20 -11.35 0.44
N TYR A 73 -0.45 -10.05 0.36
CA TYR A 73 0.48 -9.01 0.82
C TYR A 73 -0.05 -8.25 2.05
N HIS A 74 0.87 -7.61 2.79
CA HIS A 74 0.47 -6.72 3.88
C HIS A 74 -0.29 -5.51 3.33
N VAL A 75 -1.30 -5.05 4.06
CA VAL A 75 -2.06 -3.84 3.74
C VAL A 75 -1.92 -2.88 4.92
N PRO A 76 -1.41 -1.65 4.70
CA PRO A 76 -1.26 -0.65 5.74
C PRO A 76 -2.63 -0.24 6.30
N LEU A 77 -2.66 0.03 7.60
CA LEU A 77 -3.80 0.57 8.34
C LEU A 77 -4.00 2.06 8.05
#